data_AF-A0A2I7N6N8-F1
#
_entry.id   AF-A0A2I7N6N8-F1
#
_cell.length_a   1.000
_cell.length_b   1.000
_cell.length_c   1.000
_cell.angle_alpha   90.00
_cell.angle_beta   90.00
_cell.angle_gamma   90.00
#
_symmetry.space_group_name_H-M   'P 1'
#
loop_
_entity.id
_entity.type
_entity.pdbx_description
1 polymer ?
#
loop_
_entity_poly.entity_id
_entity_poly.type
_entity_poly.pdbx_seq_one_letter_code
_entity_poly.pdbx_strand_id
1 'polypeptide(L)'
;MLNTANKFTIIVTIAGTKTTNHISKYTNKYHTIQNLTPNTPLQTQPSENSILNNITYTISPFIHVPFALQYNCNIATPVQGYSQSTFIGSESLTVQFSGKVIPTGIYPRRLFSYLCKSIIRTRSKTPVVSIPRSRAQFYKEALGINYVPSSKDVEAIAMQLQAFINCELTLSYTNPNDKARRPRDSIHFVSGNHSWLHDDSQLWQQQIVLSDEIFELIKLTAVPISAKAVEEFSNSRKLDILNYFLYQNYNLYLKKINYSFQIEPLYELFGGGIPTLNEFRRIFNKILAELKELVPLEITATDKYSYLMVPNEAALLKQHKRRKTNEVKDQLVIINEDYKDKLKQKYSDLDVESACVYVSKRSQSGQIRHPYAYLRDVLKNPSWYQRERVNFITNVHKLQYREYQNLPEEQRKINARFFKDLISRTHIYSVPVEIQPMVEQLKHPDRVVIKGLPGFDYCCYIVWAYLHHKVTEFGAISAEHKLVKFLQITCK
;
A
#
# COMPACT_ATOMS: atom_id res chain seq x y z
N MET A 1 -39.32 39.48 -27.74
CA MET A 1 -39.64 40.08 -26.43
C MET A 1 -40.10 38.96 -25.50
N LEU A 2 -39.34 38.69 -24.44
CA LEU A 2 -39.78 38.38 -23.06
C LEU A 2 -38.67 37.64 -22.32
N ASN A 3 -37.92 38.44 -21.57
CA ASN A 3 -37.13 38.04 -20.41
C ASN A 3 -38.06 37.44 -19.35
N THR A 4 -37.72 36.29 -18.79
CA THR A 4 -38.10 35.95 -17.41
C THR A 4 -36.92 35.28 -16.72
N ALA A 5 -36.28 36.06 -15.87
CA ALA A 5 -35.26 35.62 -14.93
C ALA A 5 -35.95 34.99 -13.72
N ASN A 6 -35.76 33.69 -13.48
CA ASN A 6 -36.06 33.08 -12.19
C ASN A 6 -34.83 33.16 -11.30
N LYS A 7 -34.81 34.19 -10.45
CA LYS A 7 -33.94 34.28 -9.27
C LYS A 7 -34.40 33.23 -8.27
N PHE A 8 -33.50 32.31 -7.87
CA PHE A 8 -33.71 31.47 -6.71
C PHE A 8 -33.15 32.16 -5.45
N THR A 9 -33.99 32.21 -4.42
CA THR A 9 -33.68 32.72 -3.08
C THR A 9 -33.11 31.59 -2.25
N ILE A 10 -31.91 31.76 -1.70
CA ILE A 10 -31.33 30.85 -0.69
C ILE A 10 -31.68 31.43 0.69
N ILE A 11 -32.34 30.62 1.53
CA ILE A 11 -32.53 30.91 2.95
C ILE A 11 -31.29 30.40 3.69
N VAL A 12 -30.44 31.32 4.12
CA VAL A 12 -29.33 31.05 5.04
C VAL A 12 -29.81 31.40 6.44
N THR A 13 -30.11 30.40 7.27
CA THR A 13 -30.40 30.62 8.69
C THR A 13 -29.09 30.53 9.47
N ILE A 14 -28.43 31.67 9.70
CA ILE A 14 -27.34 31.79 10.67
C ILE A 14 -27.95 32.37 11.95
N ALA A 15 -28.11 31.53 12.98
CA ALA A 15 -28.39 32.01 14.32
C ALA A 15 -27.15 32.77 14.83
N GLY A 16 -27.31 34.09 14.99
CA GLY A 16 -26.22 34.99 15.33
C GLY A 16 -25.81 34.95 16.79
N THR A 17 -24.52 35.15 17.03
CA THR A 17 -24.03 35.88 18.21
C THR A 17 -22.94 36.84 17.76
N LYS A 18 -23.10 38.11 18.15
CA LYS A 18 -22.16 39.21 17.89
C LYS A 18 -20.93 39.03 18.78
N THR A 19 -19.74 38.98 18.19
CA THR A 19 -18.50 39.31 18.91
C THR A 19 -17.51 40.02 17.99
N THR A 20 -17.37 41.31 18.28
CA THR A 20 -16.25 42.25 18.07
C THR A 20 -15.01 41.76 17.33
N ASN A 21 -14.68 42.49 16.25
CA ASN A 21 -13.43 42.45 15.51
C ASN A 21 -12.20 42.68 16.42
N HIS A 22 -11.38 41.66 16.60
CA HIS A 22 -9.95 41.83 16.88
C HIS A 22 -9.15 41.25 15.71
N ILE A 23 -8.63 42.15 14.88
CA ILE A 23 -7.65 41.83 13.83
C ILE A 23 -6.33 41.52 14.54
N SER A 24 -6.06 40.24 14.80
CA SER A 24 -4.71 39.80 15.19
C SER A 24 -3.92 39.43 13.93
N LYS A 25 -3.05 40.34 13.50
CA LYS A 25 -1.99 40.07 12.53
C LYS A 25 -1.07 38.99 13.11
N TYR A 26 -1.13 37.76 12.60
CA TYR A 26 -0.08 36.77 12.80
C TYR A 26 0.36 36.19 11.46
N THR A 27 1.58 36.54 11.11
CA THR A 27 2.38 36.05 10.00
C THR A 27 2.73 34.59 10.25
N ASN A 28 2.23 33.68 9.40
CA ASN A 28 2.76 32.32 9.33
C ASN A 28 4.16 32.37 8.71
N LYS A 29 5.19 32.32 9.57
CA LYS A 29 6.56 32.02 9.16
C LYS A 29 6.64 30.53 8.80
N TYR A 30 6.66 30.24 7.51
CA TYR A 30 7.09 28.94 7.02
C TYR A 30 8.59 28.83 7.25
N HIS A 31 9.04 27.80 7.97
CA HIS A 31 10.46 27.48 8.06
C HIS A 31 10.96 27.02 6.69
N THR A 32 11.76 27.86 6.06
CA THR A 32 12.62 27.54 4.92
C THR A 32 13.62 26.47 5.36
N ILE A 33 13.54 25.27 4.78
CA ILE A 33 14.66 24.31 4.85
C ILE A 33 15.72 24.83 3.89
N GLN A 34 16.89 25.12 4.44
CA GLN A 34 18.06 25.65 3.75
C GLN A 34 18.61 24.63 2.73
N ASN A 35 19.00 25.17 1.57
CA ASN A 35 19.74 24.49 0.52
C ASN A 35 21.10 24.00 1.04
N LEU A 36 21.39 22.71 0.85
CA LEU A 36 22.75 22.18 0.79
C LEU A 36 23.05 21.82 -0.68
N THR A 37 24.22 22.26 -1.13
CA THR A 37 24.73 22.32 -2.51
C THR A 37 24.90 20.97 -3.22
N PRO A 38 25.01 20.99 -4.57
CA PRO A 38 24.87 19.83 -5.44
C PRO A 38 26.20 19.11 -5.66
N ASN A 39 26.17 17.78 -5.78
CA ASN A 39 26.95 16.97 -6.74
C ASN A 39 26.85 15.48 -6.41
N THR A 40 25.88 14.78 -7.01
CA THR A 40 26.06 13.38 -7.44
C THR A 40 24.99 13.06 -8.49
N PRO A 41 25.34 12.61 -9.71
CA PRO A 41 24.34 12.23 -10.70
C PRO A 41 23.76 10.87 -10.30
N LEU A 42 22.63 10.87 -9.60
CA LEU A 42 21.83 9.65 -9.44
C LEU A 42 21.09 9.38 -10.75
N GLN A 43 21.47 8.29 -11.39
CA GLN A 43 20.67 7.61 -12.39
C GLN A 43 19.27 7.30 -11.81
N THR A 44 18.30 8.14 -12.12
CA THR A 44 16.88 7.84 -11.84
C THR A 44 16.37 6.88 -12.89
N GLN A 45 16.37 5.59 -12.54
CA GLN A 45 15.32 4.67 -12.98
C GLN A 45 13.95 5.29 -12.60
N PRO A 46 12.93 5.23 -13.46
CA PRO A 46 11.64 5.83 -13.16
C PRO A 46 11.03 5.09 -11.96
N SER A 47 10.80 5.80 -10.86
CA SER A 47 10.08 5.27 -9.70
C SER A 47 8.72 4.75 -10.16
N GLU A 48 8.45 3.46 -9.98
CA GLU A 48 7.12 2.90 -10.16
C GLU A 48 6.12 3.73 -9.33
N ASN A 49 5.20 4.42 -10.02
CA ASN A 49 4.17 5.26 -9.39
C ASN A 49 3.25 4.42 -8.49
N SER A 50 3.68 4.32 -7.23
CA SER A 50 3.18 3.43 -6.18
C SER A 50 1.79 3.75 -5.63
N ILE A 51 1.23 4.94 -5.91
CA ILE A 51 -0.06 5.39 -5.36
C ILE A 51 -1.25 4.62 -5.93
N LEU A 52 -1.19 4.14 -7.17
CA LEU A 52 -2.30 3.44 -7.83
C LEU A 52 -2.33 1.93 -7.58
N ASN A 53 -1.24 1.35 -7.06
CA ASN A 53 -1.06 -0.09 -6.98
C ASN A 53 -1.82 -0.72 -5.80
N ASN A 54 -2.03 0.04 -4.72
CA ASN A 54 -2.68 -0.47 -3.52
C ASN A 54 -4.01 0.24 -3.27
N ILE A 55 -5.06 -0.55 -3.08
CA ILE A 55 -6.40 -0.04 -2.79
C ILE A 55 -6.81 -0.28 -1.33
N THR A 56 -7.56 0.68 -0.82
CA THR A 56 -8.42 0.56 0.35
C THR A 56 -9.84 0.95 -0.10
N TYR A 57 -10.77 1.14 0.85
CA TYR A 57 -12.17 1.39 0.52
C TYR A 57 -12.71 2.59 1.28
N THR A 58 -13.73 3.22 0.70
CA THR A 58 -14.71 4.09 1.36
C THR A 58 -16.08 3.74 0.77
N ILE A 59 -17.14 4.47 1.11
CA ILE A 59 -18.47 4.31 0.50
C ILE A 59 -18.70 5.36 -0.58
N SER A 60 -19.45 5.00 -1.62
CA SER A 60 -19.81 5.91 -2.72
C SER A 60 -20.37 7.27 -2.26
N PRO A 61 -21.26 7.37 -1.25
CA PRO A 61 -21.70 8.65 -0.71
C PRO A 61 -20.57 9.61 -0.36
N PHE A 62 -19.49 9.10 0.26
CA PHE A 62 -18.36 9.92 0.71
C PHE A 62 -17.34 10.25 -0.38
N ILE A 63 -17.48 9.67 -1.57
CA ILE A 63 -16.78 10.17 -2.75
C ILE A 63 -17.51 11.40 -3.29
N HIS A 64 -18.83 11.35 -3.36
CA HIS A 64 -19.65 12.41 -3.93
C HIS A 64 -19.78 13.61 -3.00
N VAL A 65 -19.93 13.36 -1.70
CA VAL A 65 -20.00 14.36 -0.65
C VAL A 65 -19.08 13.91 0.49
N PRO A 66 -17.83 14.41 0.53
CA PRO A 66 -16.89 14.00 1.56
C PRO A 66 -17.31 14.52 2.94
N PHE A 67 -16.64 14.02 3.99
CA PHE A 67 -16.72 14.62 5.32
C PHE A 67 -16.47 16.13 5.26
N ALA A 68 -17.05 16.89 6.18
CA ALA A 68 -16.88 18.33 6.21
C ALA A 68 -15.39 18.75 6.22
N LEU A 69 -15.08 19.79 5.44
CA LEU A 69 -13.78 20.46 5.41
C LEU A 69 -13.87 21.75 6.25
N GLN A 70 -12.87 22.01 7.09
CA GLN A 70 -12.88 23.16 8.02
C GLN A 70 -12.06 24.36 7.53
N TYR A 71 -12.39 25.53 8.07
CA TYR A 71 -11.61 26.78 8.04
C TYR A 71 -10.27 26.67 8.79
N ASN A 72 -10.22 25.84 9.83
CA ASN A 72 -9.04 25.65 10.67
C ASN A 72 -8.89 24.17 11.01
N CYS A 73 -7.74 23.57 10.70
CA CYS A 73 -7.48 22.14 10.94
C CYS A 73 -7.18 21.80 12.41
N ASN A 74 -7.11 22.81 13.29
CA ASN A 74 -6.60 22.67 14.65
C ASN A 74 -7.68 22.76 15.76
N ILE A 75 -8.95 23.07 15.44
CA ILE A 75 -10.02 23.23 16.43
C ILE A 75 -11.33 22.67 15.88
N ALA A 76 -12.06 21.89 16.69
CA ALA A 76 -13.40 21.43 16.37
C ALA A 76 -14.37 22.61 16.20
N THR A 77 -15.02 22.72 15.05
CA THR A 77 -16.10 23.68 14.87
C THR A 77 -17.34 23.19 15.62
N PRO A 78 -17.92 23.99 16.53
CA PRO A 78 -19.18 23.69 17.18
C PRO A 78 -20.33 23.97 16.20
N VAL A 79 -20.40 23.22 15.10
CA VAL A 79 -21.53 23.26 14.17
C VAL A 79 -22.42 22.08 14.52
N GLN A 80 -23.68 22.37 14.87
CA GLN A 80 -24.66 21.35 15.25
C GLN A 80 -25.10 20.46 14.07
N GLY A 81 -24.85 20.90 12.83
CA GLY A 81 -25.03 20.07 11.65
C GLY A 81 -24.40 20.65 10.38
N TYR A 82 -24.01 19.76 9.47
CA TYR A 82 -23.50 20.07 8.14
C TYR A 82 -24.33 19.31 7.12
N SER A 83 -24.82 19.96 6.06
CA SER A 83 -25.59 19.32 5.00
C SER A 83 -25.09 19.79 3.65
N GLN A 84 -24.88 18.85 2.74
CA GLN A 84 -24.37 19.11 1.40
C GLN A 84 -25.06 18.20 0.41
N SER A 85 -25.44 18.77 -0.74
CA SER A 85 -26.12 18.05 -1.82
C SER A 85 -25.30 18.10 -3.10
N THR A 86 -25.38 17.04 -3.90
CA THR A 86 -24.79 16.99 -5.23
C THR A 86 -25.65 16.16 -6.18
N PHE A 87 -25.57 16.47 -7.47
CA PHE A 87 -26.22 15.67 -8.51
C PHE A 87 -25.32 14.50 -8.96
N ILE A 88 -25.94 13.34 -9.16
CA ILE A 88 -25.36 12.13 -9.72
C ILE A 88 -26.22 11.75 -10.94
N GLY A 89 -25.90 12.33 -12.10
CA GLY A 89 -26.77 12.25 -13.27
C GLY A 89 -28.04 13.07 -13.06
N SER A 90 -29.21 12.43 -13.20
CA SER A 90 -30.52 13.06 -12.95
C SER A 90 -30.98 12.98 -11.49
N GLU A 91 -30.25 12.26 -10.64
CA GLU A 91 -30.57 12.07 -9.23
C GLU A 91 -29.74 13.02 -8.36
N SER A 92 -30.18 13.29 -7.14
CA SER A 92 -29.38 14.02 -6.15
C SER A 92 -29.16 13.18 -4.92
N LEU A 93 -27.95 13.30 -4.36
CA LEU A 93 -27.58 12.80 -3.06
C LEU A 93 -27.43 13.98 -2.11
N THR A 94 -28.06 13.92 -0.96
CA THR A 94 -27.83 14.83 0.16
C THR A 94 -27.23 14.05 1.31
N VAL A 95 -26.11 14.54 1.82
CA VAL A 95 -25.43 13.98 2.99
C VAL A 95 -25.46 15.01 4.10
N GLN A 96 -26.00 14.62 5.24
CA GLN A 96 -26.08 15.45 6.43
C GLN A 96 -25.39 14.77 7.60
N PHE A 97 -24.60 15.54 8.33
CA PHE A 97 -23.97 15.14 9.58
C PHE A 97 -24.58 15.98 10.70
N SER A 98 -24.98 15.36 11.81
CA SER A 98 -25.50 16.02 13.01
C SER A 98 -24.75 15.57 14.26
N GLY A 99 -24.56 16.49 15.21
CA GLY A 99 -23.88 16.21 16.48
C GLY A 99 -23.36 17.48 17.14
N LYS A 100 -22.89 17.38 18.39
CA LYS A 100 -22.27 18.51 19.09
C LYS A 100 -21.00 19.00 18.37
N VAL A 101 -20.27 18.06 17.82
CA VAL A 101 -19.07 18.25 16.99
C VAL A 101 -19.15 17.27 15.83
N ILE A 102 -18.86 17.75 14.63
CA ILE A 102 -18.86 16.92 13.41
C ILE A 102 -17.44 16.46 13.04
N PRO A 103 -17.28 15.22 12.52
CA PRO A 103 -15.99 14.68 12.12
C PRO A 103 -15.42 15.42 10.91
N THR A 104 -14.17 15.84 11.00
CA THR A 104 -13.48 16.69 10.03
C THR A 104 -12.00 16.32 9.88
N GLY A 105 -11.37 16.76 8.80
CA GLY A 105 -9.94 16.53 8.57
C GLY A 105 -9.59 15.06 8.26
N ILE A 106 -8.31 14.71 8.43
CA ILE A 106 -7.77 13.47 7.88
C ILE A 106 -8.10 12.21 8.70
N TYR A 107 -8.17 12.32 10.04
CA TYR A 107 -8.31 11.14 10.90
C TYR A 107 -9.64 10.39 10.74
N PRO A 108 -10.82 11.05 10.68
CA PRO A 108 -12.07 10.33 10.42
C PRO A 108 -12.09 9.61 9.07
N ARG A 109 -11.48 10.20 8.04
CA ARG A 109 -11.36 9.60 6.70
C ARG A 109 -10.50 8.33 6.73
N ARG A 110 -9.36 8.38 7.44
CA ARG A 110 -8.46 7.23 7.61
C ARG A 110 -9.11 6.12 8.42
N LEU A 111 -9.73 6.46 9.55
CA LEU A 111 -10.48 5.52 10.38
C LEU A 111 -11.59 4.84 9.57
N PHE A 112 -12.43 5.62 8.90
CA PHE A 112 -13.53 5.07 8.11
C PHE A 112 -13.00 4.18 6.98
N SER A 113 -11.89 4.56 6.34
CA SER A 113 -11.28 3.72 5.32
C SER A 113 -10.73 2.41 5.88
N TYR A 114 -10.13 2.43 7.07
CA TYR A 114 -9.68 1.24 7.78
C TYR A 114 -10.86 0.29 8.10
N LEU A 115 -11.98 0.84 8.59
CA LEU A 115 -13.20 0.07 8.87
C LEU A 115 -13.79 -0.54 7.58
N CYS A 116 -13.86 0.23 6.49
CA CYS A 116 -14.30 -0.30 5.19
C CYS A 116 -13.37 -1.44 4.72
N LYS A 117 -12.05 -1.23 4.82
CA LYS A 117 -11.04 -2.19 4.40
C LYS A 117 -11.15 -3.49 5.18
N SER A 118 -11.33 -3.45 6.49
CA SER A 118 -11.46 -4.66 7.31
C SER A 118 -12.68 -5.48 6.87
N ILE A 119 -13.85 -4.85 6.73
CA ILE A 119 -15.09 -5.52 6.31
C ILE A 119 -14.96 -6.14 4.91
N ILE A 120 -14.52 -5.36 3.92
CA ILE A 120 -14.47 -5.80 2.51
C ILE A 120 -13.39 -6.85 2.30
N ARG A 121 -12.19 -6.64 2.84
CA ARG A 121 -11.05 -7.56 2.64
C ARG A 121 -11.28 -8.91 3.33
N THR A 122 -11.88 -8.91 4.52
CA THR A 122 -12.16 -10.15 5.26
C THR A 122 -13.47 -10.83 4.83
N ARG A 123 -14.30 -10.15 4.02
CA ARG A 123 -15.69 -10.56 3.71
C ARG A 123 -16.48 -10.85 4.97
N SER A 124 -16.38 -9.93 5.95
CA SER A 124 -16.99 -10.14 7.25
C SER A 124 -18.50 -10.36 7.13
N LYS A 125 -18.99 -11.38 7.85
CA LYS A 125 -20.43 -11.65 7.98
C LYS A 125 -21.06 -10.87 9.13
N THR A 126 -20.25 -10.37 10.06
CA THR A 126 -20.68 -9.64 11.26
C THR A 126 -20.20 -8.18 11.21
N PRO A 127 -20.89 -7.25 11.89
CA PRO A 127 -20.50 -5.84 11.95
C PRO A 127 -19.29 -5.57 12.86
N VAL A 128 -18.56 -6.62 13.27
CA VAL A 128 -17.43 -6.51 14.22
C VAL A 128 -16.12 -6.40 13.46
N VAL A 129 -15.35 -5.36 13.77
CA VAL A 129 -14.01 -5.11 13.24
C VAL A 129 -12.98 -5.32 14.34
N SER A 130 -12.10 -6.31 14.17
CA SER A 130 -10.94 -6.47 15.04
C SER A 130 -9.93 -5.34 14.82
N ILE A 131 -9.42 -4.79 15.91
CA ILE A 131 -8.40 -3.75 15.90
C ILE A 131 -7.12 -4.20 16.62
N PRO A 132 -5.99 -3.50 16.45
CA PRO A 132 -4.72 -3.87 17.08
C PRO A 132 -4.78 -3.88 18.61
N ARG A 133 -3.86 -4.65 19.22
CA ARG A 133 -3.81 -4.85 20.68
C ARG A 133 -3.38 -3.61 21.48
N SER A 134 -2.78 -2.62 20.82
CA SER A 134 -2.32 -1.39 21.47
C SER A 134 -2.77 -0.15 20.70
N ARG A 135 -2.98 0.94 21.44
CA ARG A 135 -3.33 2.26 20.88
C ARG A 135 -2.28 2.77 19.90
N ALA A 136 -1.00 2.60 20.22
CA ALA A 136 0.11 2.98 19.35
C ALA A 136 0.07 2.23 18.00
N GLN A 137 -0.19 0.92 18.02
CA GLN A 137 -0.34 0.13 16.80
C GLN A 137 -1.60 0.54 16.02
N PHE A 138 -2.69 0.88 16.69
CA PHE A 138 -3.89 1.40 16.05
C PHE A 138 -3.64 2.76 15.36
N TYR A 139 -2.92 3.69 15.99
CA TYR A 139 -2.55 4.96 15.36
C TYR A 139 -1.72 4.74 14.09
N LYS A 140 -0.80 3.79 14.12
CA LYS A 140 -0.01 3.42 12.93
C LYS A 140 -0.87 2.80 11.84
N GLU A 141 -1.63 1.76 12.15
CA GLU A 141 -2.31 0.94 11.15
C GLU A 141 -3.65 1.51 10.65
N ALA A 142 -4.44 2.12 11.54
CA ALA A 142 -5.76 2.65 11.22
C ALA A 142 -5.72 4.14 10.87
N LEU A 143 -4.87 4.91 11.55
CA LEU A 143 -4.78 6.36 11.36
C LEU A 143 -3.56 6.79 10.54
N GLY A 144 -2.68 5.87 10.10
CA GLY A 144 -1.52 6.19 9.27
C GLY A 144 -0.51 7.13 9.94
N ILE A 145 -0.40 7.07 11.27
CA ILE A 145 0.49 7.92 12.06
C ILE A 145 1.78 7.14 12.33
N ASN A 146 2.80 7.42 11.53
CA ASN A 146 4.10 6.75 11.58
C ASN A 146 5.14 7.49 12.47
N TYR A 147 4.72 8.48 13.25
CA TYR A 147 5.55 9.27 14.15
C TYR A 147 4.99 9.22 15.58
N VAL A 148 5.78 9.68 16.57
CA VAL A 148 5.32 9.80 17.95
C VAL A 148 4.46 11.07 18.07
N PRO A 149 3.14 10.95 18.34
CA PRO A 149 2.25 12.11 18.39
C PRO A 149 2.62 13.05 19.54
N SER A 150 2.58 14.36 19.30
CA SER A 150 2.68 15.34 20.38
C SER A 150 1.41 15.39 21.21
N SER A 151 1.43 16.00 22.41
CA SER A 151 0.23 16.16 23.25
C SER A 151 -0.93 16.83 22.50
N LYS A 152 -0.63 17.79 21.62
CA LYS A 152 -1.64 18.48 20.80
C LYS A 152 -2.22 17.57 19.72
N ASP A 153 -1.39 16.71 19.13
CA ASP A 153 -1.85 15.75 18.14
C ASP A 153 -2.77 14.72 18.79
N VAL A 154 -2.41 14.22 19.99
CA VAL A 154 -3.25 13.28 20.75
C VAL A 154 -4.61 13.90 21.06
N GLU A 155 -4.65 15.15 21.52
CA GLU A 155 -5.90 15.88 21.79
C GLU A 155 -6.74 16.05 20.51
N ALA A 156 -6.12 16.48 19.42
CA ALA A 156 -6.81 16.63 18.13
C ALA A 156 -7.35 15.29 17.60
N ILE A 157 -6.60 14.20 17.74
CA ILE A 157 -7.05 12.85 17.37
C ILE A 157 -8.24 12.44 18.25
N ALA A 158 -8.13 12.60 19.58
CA ALA A 158 -9.19 12.24 20.51
C ALA A 158 -10.49 13.00 20.19
N MET A 159 -10.41 14.31 19.94
CA MET A 159 -11.56 15.12 19.53
C MET A 159 -12.20 14.63 18.23
N GLN A 160 -11.41 14.27 17.22
CA GLN A 160 -11.95 13.79 15.94
C GLN A 160 -12.54 12.38 16.04
N LEU A 161 -11.94 11.52 16.87
CA LEU A 161 -12.49 10.19 17.16
C LEU A 161 -13.81 10.30 17.94
N GLN A 162 -13.88 11.18 18.94
CA GLN A 162 -15.10 11.47 19.67
C GLN A 162 -16.19 12.03 18.75
N ALA A 163 -15.84 12.98 17.87
CA ALA A 163 -16.77 13.52 16.88
C ALA A 163 -17.27 12.42 15.94
N PHE A 164 -16.39 11.54 15.45
CA PHE A 164 -16.77 10.43 14.58
C PHE A 164 -17.73 9.44 15.26
N ILE A 165 -17.48 9.09 16.53
CA ILE A 165 -18.30 8.14 17.30
C ILE A 165 -19.69 8.72 17.59
N ASN A 166 -19.75 10.00 17.95
CA ASN A 166 -20.98 10.66 18.40
C ASN A 166 -21.79 11.29 17.27
N CYS A 167 -21.27 11.29 16.04
CA CYS A 167 -21.96 11.88 14.90
C CYS A 167 -23.05 10.95 14.37
N GLU A 168 -24.15 11.57 13.98
CA GLU A 168 -25.22 10.96 13.20
C GLU A 168 -25.09 11.36 11.74
N LEU A 169 -25.42 10.44 10.85
CA LEU A 169 -25.36 10.59 9.40
C LEU A 169 -26.75 10.37 8.80
N THR A 170 -27.19 11.28 7.96
CA THR A 170 -28.39 11.12 7.13
C THR A 170 -27.99 11.15 5.66
N LEU A 171 -28.50 10.17 4.91
CA LEU A 171 -28.29 10.01 3.47
C LEU A 171 -29.65 10.04 2.78
N SER A 172 -29.92 11.10 2.03
CA SER A 172 -31.16 11.25 1.27
C SER A 172 -30.89 11.17 -0.22
N TYR A 173 -31.61 10.28 -0.90
CA TYR A 173 -31.54 10.10 -2.35
C TYR A 173 -32.89 10.43 -2.97
N THR A 174 -32.89 11.04 -4.16
CA THR A 174 -34.15 11.32 -4.89
C THR A 174 -34.73 10.10 -5.60
N ASN A 175 -33.95 9.04 -5.85
CA ASN A 175 -34.43 7.78 -6.39
C ASN A 175 -34.24 6.62 -5.39
N PRO A 176 -35.29 6.24 -4.65
CA PRO A 176 -35.21 5.22 -3.61
C PRO A 176 -35.25 3.77 -4.13
N ASN A 177 -35.42 3.54 -5.43
CA ASN A 177 -35.66 2.20 -5.99
C ASN A 177 -34.40 1.32 -6.07
N ASP A 178 -33.20 1.90 -6.00
CA ASP A 178 -31.95 1.15 -5.90
C ASP A 178 -31.66 0.84 -4.42
N LYS A 179 -31.50 -0.44 -4.07
CA LYS A 179 -31.19 -0.88 -2.69
C LYS A 179 -29.93 -0.21 -2.15
N ALA A 180 -28.95 0.09 -3.01
CA ALA A 180 -27.75 0.82 -2.65
C ALA A 180 -28.02 2.30 -2.33
N ARG A 181 -29.06 2.90 -2.92
CA ARG A 181 -29.44 4.32 -2.82
C ARG A 181 -30.73 4.54 -2.03
N ARG A 182 -31.09 3.60 -1.14
CA ARG A 182 -32.19 3.81 -0.21
C ARG A 182 -31.88 4.97 0.74
N PRO A 183 -32.80 5.93 0.95
CA PRO A 183 -32.67 6.94 1.99
C PRO A 183 -32.51 6.29 3.37
N ARG A 184 -31.63 6.86 4.19
CA ARG A 184 -31.32 6.40 5.55
C ARG A 184 -31.14 7.61 6.45
N ASP A 185 -31.89 7.67 7.53
CA ASP A 185 -31.85 8.78 8.48
C ASP A 185 -31.22 8.32 9.80
N SER A 186 -30.51 9.22 10.48
CA SER A 186 -29.98 8.99 11.84
C SER A 186 -29.05 7.77 11.97
N ILE A 187 -28.17 7.57 11.00
CA ILE A 187 -27.17 6.49 11.01
C ILE A 187 -26.03 6.84 11.98
N HIS A 188 -25.80 6.00 12.97
CA HIS A 188 -24.57 6.07 13.78
C HIS A 188 -23.42 5.34 13.10
N PHE A 189 -22.17 5.76 13.32
CA PHE A 189 -21.01 5.04 12.75
C PHE A 189 -20.71 3.70 13.45
N VAL A 190 -20.92 3.67 14.77
CA VAL A 190 -20.62 2.53 15.64
C VAL A 190 -21.81 2.25 16.55
N SER A 191 -21.93 1.00 17.03
CA SER A 191 -23.00 0.55 17.92
C SER A 191 -22.43 0.23 19.30
N GLY A 192 -23.00 0.79 20.36
CA GLY A 192 -22.52 0.61 21.73
C GLY A 192 -21.35 1.52 22.11
N ASN A 193 -20.81 1.35 23.32
CA ASN A 193 -19.85 2.27 23.89
C ASN A 193 -18.42 2.06 23.33
N HIS A 194 -17.93 3.07 22.60
CA HIS A 194 -16.59 3.12 22.03
C HIS A 194 -15.73 4.27 22.57
N SER A 195 -16.06 4.84 23.74
CA SER A 195 -15.34 5.99 24.30
C SER A 195 -13.86 5.72 24.55
N TRP A 196 -13.46 4.48 24.79
CA TRP A 196 -12.07 4.05 24.97
C TRP A 196 -11.13 4.36 23.78
N LEU A 197 -11.69 4.71 22.60
CA LEU A 197 -10.93 5.20 21.46
C LEU A 197 -10.37 6.62 21.67
N HIS A 198 -11.02 7.44 22.49
CA HIS A 198 -10.62 8.83 22.73
C HIS A 198 -10.44 9.19 24.21
N ASP A 199 -10.94 8.36 25.12
CA ASP A 199 -10.80 8.51 26.57
C ASP A 199 -9.67 7.61 27.08
N ASP A 200 -8.56 8.25 27.50
CA ASP A 200 -7.38 7.56 28.00
C ASP A 200 -7.61 6.86 29.35
N SER A 201 -8.66 7.21 30.09
CA SER A 201 -8.98 6.60 31.39
C SER A 201 -9.57 5.18 31.26
N GLN A 202 -10.04 4.81 30.06
CA GLN A 202 -10.70 3.54 29.82
C GLN A 202 -9.73 2.47 29.30
N LEU A 203 -10.04 1.21 29.62
CA LEU A 203 -9.28 0.06 29.13
C LEU A 203 -9.40 -0.08 27.61
N TRP A 204 -8.26 -0.27 26.95
CA TRP A 204 -8.20 -0.50 25.51
C TRP A 204 -8.93 -1.79 25.12
N GLN A 205 -9.84 -1.70 24.16
CA GLN A 205 -10.55 -2.86 23.62
C GLN A 205 -9.98 -3.26 22.26
N GLN A 206 -10.30 -4.46 21.78
CA GLN A 206 -9.74 -5.03 20.54
C GLN A 206 -10.78 -5.16 19.42
N GLN A 207 -11.96 -4.58 19.59
CA GLN A 207 -13.07 -4.71 18.66
C GLN A 207 -13.83 -3.39 18.56
N ILE A 208 -14.18 -2.99 17.35
CA ILE A 208 -15.15 -1.95 17.06
C ILE A 208 -16.39 -2.61 16.46
N VAL A 209 -17.56 -2.33 17.02
CA VAL A 209 -18.85 -2.79 16.49
C VAL A 209 -19.46 -1.67 15.66
N LEU A 210 -19.61 -1.89 14.36
CA LEU A 210 -20.30 -0.95 13.46
C LEU A 210 -21.81 -0.98 13.71
N SER A 211 -22.52 0.09 13.38
CA SER A 211 -23.97 0.01 13.25
C SER A 211 -24.35 -0.91 12.09
N ASP A 212 -25.55 -1.50 12.15
CA ASP A 212 -26.04 -2.40 11.11
C ASP A 212 -26.20 -1.64 9.78
N GLU A 213 -26.62 -0.38 9.83
CA GLU A 213 -26.78 0.50 8.66
C GLU A 213 -25.45 0.78 7.98
N ILE A 214 -24.40 1.13 8.73
CA ILE A 214 -23.07 1.36 8.14
C ILE A 214 -22.48 0.06 7.62
N PHE A 215 -22.66 -1.04 8.35
CA PHE A 215 -22.19 -2.34 7.90
C PHE A 215 -22.83 -2.77 6.58
N GLU A 216 -24.16 -2.60 6.44
CA GLU A 216 -24.88 -2.85 5.19
C GLU A 216 -24.42 -1.89 4.09
N LEU A 217 -24.28 -0.59 4.40
CA LEU A 217 -23.88 0.44 3.44
C LEU A 217 -22.47 0.18 2.88
N ILE A 218 -21.51 -0.20 3.73
CA ILE A 218 -20.16 -0.61 3.31
C ILE A 218 -20.26 -1.79 2.34
N LYS A 219 -21.06 -2.82 2.66
CA LYS A 219 -21.19 -3.99 1.78
C LYS A 219 -21.81 -3.67 0.42
N LEU A 220 -22.76 -2.73 0.38
CA LEU A 220 -23.49 -2.38 -0.83
C LEU A 220 -22.74 -1.37 -1.71
N THR A 221 -22.03 -0.42 -1.11
CA THR A 221 -21.56 0.80 -1.80
C THR A 221 -20.07 1.05 -1.67
N ALA A 222 -19.29 0.09 -1.17
CA ALA A 222 -17.84 0.25 -1.07
C ALA A 222 -17.21 0.50 -2.44
N VAL A 223 -16.40 1.55 -2.51
CA VAL A 223 -15.64 1.96 -3.70
C VAL A 223 -14.15 1.98 -3.39
N PRO A 224 -13.30 1.52 -4.32
CA PRO A 224 -11.86 1.49 -4.12
C PRO A 224 -11.27 2.91 -4.15
N ILE A 225 -10.35 3.18 -3.24
CA ILE A 225 -9.53 4.40 -3.19
C ILE A 225 -8.06 4.05 -2.96
N SER A 226 -7.14 4.99 -3.20
CA SER A 226 -5.70 4.73 -3.00
C SER A 226 -5.37 4.55 -1.52
N ALA A 227 -4.88 3.36 -1.13
CA ALA A 227 -4.43 3.10 0.23
C ALA A 227 -3.21 3.97 0.60
N LYS A 228 -2.31 4.15 -0.38
CA LYS A 228 -1.08 4.92 -0.18
C LYS A 228 -1.37 6.41 0.03
N ALA A 229 -2.30 6.99 -0.75
CA ALA A 229 -2.70 8.37 -0.55
C ALA A 229 -3.39 8.59 0.81
N VAL A 230 -4.22 7.64 1.25
CA VAL A 230 -4.86 7.68 2.57
C VAL A 230 -3.80 7.71 3.69
N GLU A 231 -2.70 6.96 3.55
CA GLU A 231 -1.61 6.91 4.53
C GLU A 231 -0.69 8.13 4.49
N GLU A 232 -0.31 8.60 3.29
CA GLU A 232 0.71 9.63 3.12
C GLU A 232 0.17 11.06 3.16
N PHE A 233 -1.06 11.30 2.71
CA PHE A 233 -1.57 12.66 2.65
C PHE A 233 -1.99 13.14 4.03
N SER A 234 -1.40 14.27 4.46
CA SER A 234 -1.80 14.99 5.67
C SER A 234 -3.00 15.90 5.44
N ASN A 235 -3.21 16.36 4.20
CA ASN A 235 -4.28 17.27 3.82
C ASN A 235 -5.53 16.51 3.34
N SER A 236 -6.64 16.64 4.07
CA SER A 236 -7.91 15.98 3.75
C SER A 236 -8.49 16.43 2.40
N ARG A 237 -8.39 17.73 2.06
CA ARG A 237 -8.88 18.27 0.79
C ARG A 237 -8.15 17.66 -0.40
N LYS A 238 -6.83 17.50 -0.30
CA LYS A 238 -6.01 16.84 -1.33
C LYS A 238 -6.44 15.38 -1.53
N LEU A 239 -6.72 14.66 -0.44
CA LEU A 239 -7.20 13.29 -0.48
C LEU A 239 -8.59 13.18 -1.13
N ASP A 240 -9.52 14.05 -0.75
CA ASP A 240 -10.89 14.03 -1.28
C ASP A 240 -10.92 14.36 -2.77
N ILE A 241 -10.16 15.38 -3.20
CA ILE A 241 -10.00 15.75 -4.61
C ILE A 241 -9.44 14.58 -5.41
N LEU A 242 -8.38 13.93 -4.93
CA LEU A 242 -7.80 12.76 -5.59
C LEU A 242 -8.82 11.63 -5.72
N ASN A 243 -9.50 11.27 -4.63
CA ASN A 243 -10.47 10.18 -4.62
C ASN A 243 -11.66 10.48 -5.55
N TYR A 244 -12.16 11.71 -5.53
CA TYR A 244 -13.22 12.16 -6.43
C TYR A 244 -12.79 12.02 -7.89
N PHE A 245 -11.65 12.59 -8.28
CA PHE A 245 -11.23 12.54 -9.68
C PHE A 245 -10.79 11.16 -10.15
N LEU A 246 -10.22 10.30 -9.29
CA LEU A 246 -9.98 8.90 -9.66
C LEU A 246 -11.30 8.15 -9.93
N TYR A 247 -12.33 8.42 -9.12
CA TYR A 247 -13.66 7.84 -9.33
C TYR A 247 -14.33 8.38 -10.61
N GLN A 248 -14.23 9.69 -10.87
CA GLN A 248 -14.72 10.27 -12.11
C GLN A 248 -13.96 9.74 -13.32
N ASN A 249 -12.62 9.60 -13.25
CA ASN A 249 -11.81 9.00 -14.30
C ASN A 249 -12.34 7.62 -14.67
N TYR A 250 -12.56 6.76 -13.68
CA TYR A 250 -13.08 5.42 -13.89
C TYR A 250 -14.44 5.44 -14.62
N ASN A 251 -15.40 6.22 -14.13
CA ASN A 251 -16.74 6.27 -14.71
C ASN A 251 -16.76 6.86 -16.12
N LEU A 252 -15.98 7.91 -16.36
CA LEU A 252 -15.86 8.57 -17.65
C LEU A 252 -15.10 7.70 -18.67
N TYR A 253 -14.05 6.99 -18.22
CA TYR A 253 -13.28 6.04 -19.02
C TYR A 253 -14.17 4.89 -19.50
N LEU A 254 -14.97 4.30 -18.60
CA LEU A 254 -15.93 3.25 -18.97
C LEU A 254 -16.93 3.71 -20.03
N LYS A 255 -17.37 4.96 -19.95
CA LYS A 255 -18.32 5.55 -20.90
C LYS A 255 -17.66 6.12 -22.16
N LYS A 256 -16.32 6.26 -22.17
CA LYS A 256 -15.53 6.89 -23.23
C LYS A 256 -15.97 8.34 -23.53
N ILE A 257 -16.23 9.12 -22.48
CA ILE A 257 -16.72 10.51 -22.57
C ILE A 257 -15.79 11.45 -21.81
N ASN A 258 -15.48 12.60 -22.41
CA ASN A 258 -14.80 13.71 -21.74
C ASN A 258 -15.82 14.58 -21.00
N TYR A 259 -15.44 15.17 -19.87
CA TYR A 259 -16.35 16.00 -19.09
C TYR A 259 -15.69 17.30 -18.63
N SER A 260 -16.44 18.40 -18.67
CA SER A 260 -16.00 19.70 -18.18
C SER A 260 -16.65 20.00 -16.83
N PHE A 261 -15.82 20.11 -15.80
CA PHE A 261 -16.24 20.47 -14.45
C PHE A 261 -16.22 21.99 -14.28
N GLN A 262 -17.29 22.54 -13.71
CA GLN A 262 -17.33 23.94 -13.29
C GLN A 262 -16.68 24.11 -11.92
N ILE A 263 -16.04 25.25 -11.67
CA ILE A 263 -15.33 25.53 -10.42
C ILE A 263 -16.29 25.76 -9.25
N GLU A 264 -17.49 26.26 -9.50
CA GLU A 264 -18.49 26.55 -8.47
C GLU A 264 -18.96 25.28 -7.75
N PRO A 265 -19.41 24.20 -8.44
CA PRO A 265 -19.69 22.92 -7.78
C PRO A 265 -18.48 22.32 -7.07
N LEU A 266 -17.28 22.45 -7.65
CA LEU A 266 -16.05 21.97 -6.99
C LEU A 266 -15.74 22.76 -5.71
N TYR A 267 -16.06 24.05 -5.69
CA TYR A 267 -15.93 24.91 -4.51
C TYR A 267 -16.97 24.57 -3.45
N GLU A 268 -18.20 24.24 -3.83
CA GLU A 268 -19.20 23.76 -2.90
C GLU A 268 -18.76 22.45 -2.21
N LEU A 269 -18.13 21.54 -2.95
CA LEU A 269 -17.66 20.26 -2.42
C LEU A 269 -16.34 20.37 -1.62
N PHE A 270 -15.36 21.11 -2.13
CA PHE A 270 -13.99 21.10 -1.61
C PHE A 270 -13.52 22.45 -1.05
N GLY A 271 -14.32 23.50 -1.19
CA GLY A 271 -14.02 24.86 -0.77
C GLY A 271 -14.28 25.17 0.70
N GLY A 272 -14.82 24.21 1.47
CA GLY A 272 -15.04 24.37 2.90
C GLY A 272 -13.79 24.92 3.59
N GLY A 273 -13.94 26.03 4.31
CA GLY A 273 -12.83 26.71 4.97
C GLY A 273 -12.13 27.82 4.18
N ILE A 274 -12.55 28.07 2.94
CA ILE A 274 -11.95 29.10 2.07
C ILE A 274 -13.01 30.18 1.83
N PRO A 275 -12.69 31.47 1.97
CA PRO A 275 -13.69 32.54 1.89
C PRO A 275 -14.16 32.85 0.48
N THR A 276 -13.29 32.68 -0.52
CA THR A 276 -13.57 33.13 -1.89
C THR A 276 -13.27 32.06 -2.92
N LEU A 277 -14.07 32.03 -3.98
CA LEU A 277 -13.89 31.16 -5.14
C LEU A 277 -12.51 31.35 -5.80
N ASN A 278 -12.01 32.59 -5.85
CA ASN A 278 -10.70 32.88 -6.46
C ASN A 278 -9.53 32.30 -5.64
N GLU A 279 -9.62 32.34 -4.31
CA GLU A 279 -8.64 31.72 -3.43
C GLU A 279 -8.70 30.20 -3.52
N PHE A 280 -9.90 29.64 -3.54
CA PHE A 280 -10.09 28.21 -3.76
C PHE A 280 -9.48 27.77 -5.08
N ARG A 281 -9.72 28.49 -6.17
CA ARG A 281 -9.14 28.18 -7.49
C ARG A 281 -7.60 28.14 -7.45
N ARG A 282 -6.95 29.06 -6.73
CA ARG A 282 -5.49 29.06 -6.57
C ARG A 282 -5.01 27.81 -5.83
N ILE A 283 -5.67 27.47 -4.72
CA ILE A 283 -5.37 26.28 -3.91
C ILE A 283 -5.63 25.00 -4.71
N PHE A 284 -6.75 24.95 -5.42
CA PHE A 284 -7.16 23.83 -6.26
C PHE A 284 -6.18 23.57 -7.39
N ASN A 285 -5.75 24.62 -8.12
CA ASN A 285 -4.73 24.49 -9.16
C ASN A 285 -3.40 24.00 -8.62
N LYS A 286 -2.99 24.46 -7.43
CA LYS A 286 -1.80 23.96 -6.75
C LYS A 286 -1.93 22.46 -6.43
N ILE A 287 -3.06 22.06 -5.85
CA ILE A 287 -3.34 20.64 -5.56
C ILE A 287 -3.32 19.81 -6.84
N LEU A 288 -3.96 20.27 -7.92
CA LEU A 288 -3.95 19.54 -9.20
C LEU A 288 -2.54 19.38 -9.78
N ALA A 289 -1.68 20.41 -9.68
CA ALA A 289 -0.29 20.30 -10.10
C ALA A 289 0.46 19.22 -9.30
N GLU A 290 0.34 19.23 -7.97
CA GLU A 290 0.92 18.21 -7.11
C GLU A 290 0.35 16.80 -7.40
N LEU A 291 -0.93 16.67 -7.71
CA LEU A 291 -1.54 15.38 -8.02
C LEU A 291 -1.09 14.82 -9.38
N LYS A 292 -0.85 15.69 -10.37
CA LYS A 292 -0.33 15.27 -11.69
C LYS A 292 1.10 14.71 -11.63
N GLU A 293 1.90 15.15 -10.67
CA GLU A 293 3.23 14.58 -10.41
C GLU A 293 3.12 13.16 -9.83
N LEU A 294 2.05 12.88 -9.07
CA LEU A 294 1.86 11.62 -8.35
C LEU A 294 1.10 10.57 -9.17
N VAL A 295 0.19 11.00 -10.03
CA VAL A 295 -0.75 10.16 -10.77
C VAL A 295 -0.93 10.75 -12.17
N PRO A 296 -0.97 9.93 -13.25
CA PRO A 296 -1.12 10.40 -14.63
C PRO A 296 -2.57 10.85 -14.94
N LEU A 297 -3.09 11.80 -14.17
CA LEU A 297 -4.47 12.25 -14.21
C LEU A 297 -4.61 13.45 -15.16
N GLU A 298 -5.38 13.29 -16.23
CA GLU A 298 -5.52 14.29 -17.30
C GLU A 298 -6.67 15.28 -17.03
N ILE A 299 -6.40 16.28 -16.19
CA ILE A 299 -7.31 17.40 -15.95
C ILE A 299 -6.63 18.71 -16.32
N THR A 300 -7.18 19.47 -17.25
CA THR A 300 -6.64 20.77 -17.68
C THR A 300 -7.65 21.87 -17.47
N ALA A 301 -7.18 23.03 -17.00
CA ALA A 301 -8.03 24.22 -16.94
C ALA A 301 -8.25 24.71 -18.39
N THR A 302 -9.52 24.79 -18.79
CA THR A 302 -9.91 25.31 -20.11
C THR A 302 -10.08 26.82 -20.08
N ASP A 303 -10.64 27.34 -18.99
CA ASP A 303 -10.77 28.77 -18.73
C ASP A 303 -10.63 29.06 -17.22
N LYS A 304 -11.13 30.22 -16.76
CA LYS A 304 -11.07 30.61 -15.35
C LYS A 304 -12.03 29.81 -14.44
N TYR A 305 -13.10 29.27 -15.00
CA TYR A 305 -14.21 28.65 -14.30
C TYR A 305 -14.39 27.17 -14.64
N SER A 306 -13.72 26.64 -15.67
CA SER A 306 -13.93 25.27 -16.13
C SER A 306 -12.63 24.45 -16.24
N TYR A 307 -12.80 23.15 -15.98
CA TYR A 307 -11.74 22.14 -15.99
C TYR A 307 -12.18 20.95 -16.84
N LEU A 308 -11.49 20.72 -17.96
CA LEU A 308 -11.71 19.56 -18.80
C LEU A 308 -10.96 18.36 -18.25
N MET A 309 -11.67 17.25 -18.09
CA MET A 309 -11.10 15.96 -17.79
C MET A 309 -11.18 15.04 -19.02
N VAL A 310 -10.03 14.52 -19.41
CA VAL A 310 -9.92 13.45 -20.42
C VAL A 310 -9.64 12.16 -19.67
N PRO A 311 -10.54 11.16 -19.71
CA PRO A 311 -10.35 9.94 -18.96
C PRO A 311 -9.28 9.06 -19.61
N ASN A 312 -8.44 8.44 -18.79
CA ASN A 312 -7.38 7.54 -19.27
C ASN A 312 -7.25 6.26 -18.44
N GLU A 313 -6.66 5.24 -19.04
CA GLU A 313 -6.44 3.94 -18.40
C GLU A 313 -5.33 4.00 -17.33
N ALA A 314 -4.31 4.84 -17.56
CA ALA A 314 -3.13 4.93 -16.71
C ALA A 314 -3.45 5.42 -15.28
N ALA A 315 -4.51 6.22 -15.13
CA ALA A 315 -5.01 6.72 -13.84
C ALA A 315 -6.04 5.79 -13.18
N LEU A 316 -6.22 4.56 -13.67
CA LEU A 316 -7.08 3.58 -13.00
C LEU A 316 -6.38 2.93 -11.80
N LEU A 317 -7.11 2.81 -10.69
CA LEU A 317 -6.66 2.06 -9.51
C LEU A 317 -6.51 0.58 -9.85
N LYS A 318 -5.35 0.01 -9.53
CA LYS A 318 -5.08 -1.41 -9.77
C LYS A 318 -5.55 -2.22 -8.58
N GLN A 319 -6.64 -2.96 -8.76
CA GLN A 319 -7.03 -3.98 -7.80
C GLN A 319 -6.18 -5.23 -8.01
N HIS A 320 -5.28 -5.52 -7.06
CA HIS A 320 -4.63 -6.83 -7.00
C HIS A 320 -5.71 -7.89 -6.76
N LYS A 321 -6.12 -8.59 -7.83
CA LYS A 321 -6.92 -9.80 -7.70
C LYS A 321 -6.13 -10.76 -6.83
N ARG A 322 -6.73 -11.21 -5.73
CA ARG A 322 -6.17 -12.29 -4.92
C ARG A 322 -5.87 -13.44 -5.88
N ARG A 323 -4.62 -13.94 -5.89
CA ARG A 323 -4.29 -15.16 -6.63
C ARG A 323 -5.33 -16.20 -6.22
N LYS A 324 -6.02 -16.80 -7.19
CA LYS A 324 -6.97 -17.87 -6.89
C LYS A 324 -6.17 -19.00 -6.26
N THR A 325 -6.31 -19.17 -4.94
CA THR A 325 -5.58 -20.18 -4.15
C THR A 325 -5.86 -21.61 -4.63
N ASN A 326 -6.86 -21.83 -5.49
CA ASN A 326 -7.28 -23.13 -6.00
C ASN A 326 -7.05 -23.33 -7.52
N GLU A 327 -6.38 -22.41 -8.22
CA GLU A 327 -5.97 -22.69 -9.60
C GLU A 327 -4.67 -23.50 -9.58
N VAL A 328 -4.81 -24.82 -9.71
CA VAL A 328 -3.71 -25.72 -10.04
C VAL A 328 -3.26 -25.36 -11.45
N LYS A 329 -2.21 -24.53 -11.57
CA LYS A 329 -1.71 -24.03 -12.86
C LYS A 329 -1.05 -25.10 -13.72
N ASP A 330 -0.55 -26.17 -13.08
CA ASP A 330 0.06 -27.32 -13.74
C ASP A 330 -0.57 -28.59 -13.17
N GLN A 331 -1.10 -29.46 -14.04
CA GLN A 331 -1.65 -30.77 -13.64
C GLN A 331 -0.62 -31.67 -12.90
N LEU A 332 0.67 -31.34 -12.98
CA LEU A 332 1.78 -32.01 -12.30
C LEU A 332 2.08 -31.43 -10.90
N VAL A 333 1.58 -30.23 -10.59
CA VAL A 333 1.82 -29.53 -9.33
C VAL A 333 0.69 -29.84 -8.36
N ILE A 334 0.94 -30.87 -7.54
CA ILE A 334 -0.02 -31.39 -6.56
C ILE A 334 -0.14 -30.50 -5.31
N ILE A 335 0.81 -29.58 -5.10
CA ILE A 335 0.91 -28.73 -3.91
C ILE A 335 0.82 -27.25 -4.31
N ASN A 336 -0.16 -26.54 -3.76
CA ASN A 336 -0.35 -25.11 -4.00
C ASN A 336 0.86 -24.26 -3.57
N GLU A 337 1.20 -23.22 -4.36
CA GLU A 337 2.26 -22.25 -4.05
C GLU A 337 2.06 -21.56 -2.69
N ASP A 338 0.83 -21.14 -2.35
CA ASP A 338 0.51 -20.55 -1.03
C ASP A 338 0.90 -21.46 0.15
N TYR A 339 0.86 -22.78 -0.07
CA TYR A 339 1.26 -23.76 0.95
C TYR A 339 2.78 -23.90 1.01
N LYS A 340 3.47 -23.84 -0.13
CA LYS A 340 4.94 -23.79 -0.17
C LYS A 340 5.45 -22.55 0.56
N ASP A 341 4.88 -21.38 0.31
CA ASP A 341 5.28 -20.12 0.97
C ASP A 341 5.16 -20.19 2.50
N LYS A 342 4.10 -20.85 3.01
CA LYS A 342 3.97 -21.11 4.46
C LYS A 342 5.05 -22.04 5.00
N LEU A 343 5.51 -22.99 4.21
CA LEU A 343 6.58 -23.92 4.60
C LEU A 343 7.96 -23.26 4.52
N LYS A 344 8.17 -22.36 3.56
CA LYS A 344 9.40 -21.54 3.41
C LYS A 344 9.67 -20.62 4.60
N GLN A 345 8.64 -20.32 5.41
CA GLN A 345 8.84 -19.64 6.70
C GLN A 345 9.56 -20.50 7.76
N LYS A 346 9.56 -21.83 7.60
CA LYS A 346 10.11 -22.78 8.58
C LYS A 346 11.26 -23.63 8.04
N TYR A 347 11.29 -23.88 6.74
CA TYR A 347 12.27 -24.71 6.04
C TYR A 347 12.95 -23.90 4.94
N SER A 348 14.12 -24.34 4.49
CA SER A 348 14.81 -23.67 3.37
C SER A 348 14.00 -23.80 2.07
N ASP A 349 14.09 -22.80 1.19
CA ASP A 349 13.44 -22.83 -0.12
C ASP A 349 13.84 -24.10 -0.90
N LEU A 350 15.11 -24.48 -0.80
CA LEU A 350 15.67 -25.66 -1.44
C LEU A 350 15.02 -26.95 -0.94
N ASP A 351 14.82 -27.08 0.38
CA ASP A 351 14.19 -28.24 0.98
C ASP A 351 12.72 -28.35 0.57
N VAL A 352 12.01 -27.22 0.58
CA VAL A 352 10.59 -27.17 0.19
C VAL A 352 10.41 -27.60 -1.27
N GLU A 353 11.20 -27.06 -2.20
CA GLU A 353 11.07 -27.41 -3.61
C GLU A 353 11.51 -28.87 -3.88
N SER A 354 12.59 -29.33 -3.24
CA SER A 354 13.08 -30.72 -3.38
C SER A 354 12.07 -31.73 -2.85
N ALA A 355 11.48 -31.45 -1.69
CA ALA A 355 10.42 -32.26 -1.11
C ALA A 355 9.15 -32.24 -1.98
N CYS A 356 8.80 -31.10 -2.59
CA CYS A 356 7.67 -31.03 -3.53
C CYS A 356 7.89 -31.94 -4.75
N VAL A 357 9.09 -31.95 -5.33
CA VAL A 357 9.45 -32.85 -6.45
C VAL A 357 9.32 -34.31 -6.02
N TYR A 358 9.81 -34.66 -4.84
CA TYR A 358 9.71 -36.01 -4.28
C TYR A 358 8.25 -36.46 -4.12
N VAL A 359 7.41 -35.60 -3.53
CA VAL A 359 5.98 -35.87 -3.35
C VAL A 359 5.27 -35.98 -4.69
N SER A 360 5.62 -35.13 -5.67
CA SER A 360 5.01 -35.17 -7.00
C SER A 360 5.24 -36.51 -7.70
N LYS A 361 6.49 -37.01 -7.70
CA LYS A 361 6.82 -38.34 -8.26
C LYS A 361 6.03 -39.48 -7.61
N ARG A 362 5.88 -39.47 -6.29
CA ARG A 362 5.14 -40.51 -5.55
C ARG A 362 3.62 -40.39 -5.67
N SER A 363 3.12 -39.20 -5.94
CA SER A 363 1.69 -39.01 -6.21
C SER A 363 1.34 -39.50 -7.61
N GLN A 364 2.24 -39.34 -8.60
CA GLN A 364 2.07 -39.89 -9.95
C GLN A 364 2.05 -41.42 -9.94
N SER A 365 2.75 -42.06 -9.01
CA SER A 365 2.69 -43.52 -8.81
C SER A 365 1.47 -43.99 -8.00
N GLY A 366 0.56 -43.09 -7.61
CA GLY A 366 -0.67 -43.42 -6.87
C GLY A 366 -0.48 -43.78 -5.39
N GLN A 367 0.71 -43.55 -4.83
CA GLN A 367 1.07 -44.01 -3.47
C GLN A 367 0.62 -43.05 -2.35
N ILE A 368 0.02 -41.91 -2.67
CA ILE A 368 -0.24 -40.83 -1.71
C ILE A 368 -1.74 -40.48 -1.68
N ARG A 369 -2.38 -40.71 -0.53
CA ARG A 369 -3.77 -40.29 -0.28
C ARG A 369 -3.91 -38.80 0.05
N HIS A 370 -2.95 -38.24 0.80
CA HIS A 370 -3.00 -36.84 1.26
C HIS A 370 -1.65 -36.12 1.03
N PRO A 371 -1.46 -35.49 -0.14
CA PRO A 371 -0.17 -34.90 -0.52
C PRO A 371 0.35 -33.80 0.41
N TYR A 372 -0.55 -32.96 0.95
CA TYR A 372 -0.18 -31.86 1.86
C TYR A 372 0.33 -32.34 3.22
N ALA A 373 -0.27 -33.40 3.77
CA ALA A 373 0.15 -33.99 5.03
C ALA A 373 1.47 -34.75 4.82
N TYR A 374 1.54 -35.54 3.75
CA TYR A 374 2.72 -36.30 3.39
C TYR A 374 3.94 -35.39 3.14
N LEU A 375 3.76 -34.23 2.51
CA LEU A 375 4.84 -33.24 2.36
C LEU A 375 5.41 -32.75 3.69
N ARG A 376 4.57 -32.56 4.72
CA ARG A 376 5.06 -32.17 6.06
C ARG A 376 5.92 -33.27 6.68
N ASP A 377 5.54 -34.52 6.50
CA ASP A 377 6.29 -35.66 7.04
C ASP A 377 7.60 -35.89 6.28
N VAL A 378 7.60 -35.66 4.97
CA VAL A 378 8.82 -35.64 4.14
C VAL A 378 9.78 -34.56 4.60
N LEU A 379 9.29 -33.33 4.85
CA LEU A 379 10.14 -32.22 5.32
C LEU A 379 10.72 -32.44 6.72
N LYS A 380 10.05 -33.23 7.58
CA LYS A 380 10.62 -33.66 8.87
C LYS A 380 11.75 -34.68 8.73
N ASN A 381 11.84 -35.37 7.59
CA ASN A 381 12.80 -36.45 7.34
C ASN A 381 13.65 -36.16 6.08
N PRO A 382 14.70 -35.33 6.18
CA PRO A 382 15.54 -34.92 5.04
C PRO A 382 16.13 -36.08 4.23
N SER A 383 16.34 -37.24 4.85
CA SER A 383 16.86 -38.44 4.19
C SER A 383 15.93 -38.96 3.07
N TRP A 384 14.64 -38.69 3.14
CA TRP A 384 13.66 -39.23 2.19
C TRP A 384 13.78 -38.60 0.80
N TYR A 385 14.11 -37.32 0.72
CA TYR A 385 14.21 -36.55 -0.54
C TYR A 385 15.64 -36.12 -0.86
N GLN A 386 16.65 -36.72 -0.20
CA GLN A 386 18.05 -36.34 -0.37
C GLN A 386 18.51 -36.47 -1.83
N ARG A 387 18.04 -37.49 -2.56
CA ARG A 387 18.35 -37.67 -3.98
C ARG A 387 17.77 -36.55 -4.83
N GLU A 388 16.52 -36.17 -4.59
CA GLU A 388 15.84 -35.05 -5.24
C GLU A 388 16.53 -33.74 -4.95
N ARG A 389 16.97 -33.53 -3.71
CA ARG A 389 17.71 -32.34 -3.31
C ARG A 389 19.04 -32.21 -4.04
N VAL A 390 19.85 -33.27 -4.09
CA VAL A 390 21.12 -33.26 -4.83
C VAL A 390 20.89 -32.98 -6.33
N ASN A 391 19.87 -33.59 -6.93
CA ASN A 391 19.52 -33.35 -8.33
C ASN A 391 19.06 -31.91 -8.56
N PHE A 392 18.26 -31.36 -7.64
CA PHE A 392 17.76 -29.99 -7.73
C PHE A 392 18.90 -28.98 -7.64
N ILE A 393 19.78 -29.11 -6.64
CA ILE A 393 21.01 -28.30 -6.50
C ILE A 393 21.84 -28.34 -7.80
N THR A 394 22.08 -29.54 -8.33
CA THR A 394 22.88 -29.73 -9.55
C THR A 394 22.25 -29.01 -10.75
N ASN A 395 20.93 -29.09 -10.91
CA ASN A 395 20.21 -28.42 -11.99
C ASN A 395 20.21 -26.89 -11.82
N VAL A 396 20.04 -26.40 -10.59
CA VAL A 396 20.12 -24.96 -10.29
C VAL A 396 21.50 -24.42 -10.64
N HIS A 397 22.58 -25.11 -10.26
CA HIS A 397 23.92 -24.68 -10.62
C HIS A 397 24.17 -24.70 -12.14
N LYS A 398 23.64 -25.68 -12.87
CA LYS A 398 23.70 -25.68 -14.34
C LYS A 398 23.00 -24.46 -14.95
N LEU A 399 21.85 -24.07 -14.41
CA LEU A 399 21.11 -22.89 -14.87
C LEU A 399 21.84 -21.59 -14.51
N GLN A 400 22.34 -21.46 -13.29
CA GLN A 400 23.09 -20.29 -12.85
C GLN A 400 24.42 -20.15 -13.60
N TYR A 401 25.08 -21.25 -13.95
CA TYR A 401 26.29 -21.21 -14.76
C TYR A 401 25.99 -20.73 -16.19
N ARG A 402 24.88 -21.15 -16.79
CA ARG A 402 24.42 -20.61 -18.08
C ARG A 402 24.07 -19.12 -17.98
N GLU A 403 23.43 -18.71 -16.89
CA GLU A 403 23.13 -17.29 -16.61
C GLU A 403 24.43 -16.48 -16.60
N TYR A 404 25.46 -16.96 -15.88
CA TYR A 404 26.79 -16.36 -15.84
C TYR A 404 27.46 -16.31 -17.24
N GLN A 405 27.39 -17.39 -18.02
CA GLN A 405 27.92 -17.45 -19.39
C GLN A 405 27.19 -16.52 -20.38
N ASN A 406 25.97 -16.09 -20.06
CA ASN A 406 25.21 -15.15 -20.88
C ASN A 406 25.40 -13.68 -20.46
N LEU A 407 26.11 -13.40 -19.36
CA LEU A 407 26.42 -12.03 -18.95
C LEU A 407 27.29 -11.30 -20.00
N PRO A 408 27.18 -9.96 -20.11
CA PRO A 408 28.11 -9.18 -20.91
C PRO A 408 29.57 -9.47 -20.55
N GLU A 409 30.45 -9.54 -21.55
CA GLU A 409 31.86 -9.91 -21.36
C GLU A 409 32.59 -8.98 -20.37
N GLU A 410 32.25 -7.68 -20.39
CA GLU A 410 32.76 -6.68 -19.44
C GLU A 410 32.47 -7.07 -17.97
N GLN A 411 31.26 -7.55 -17.68
CA GLN A 411 30.88 -7.96 -16.32
C GLN A 411 31.64 -9.20 -15.88
N ARG A 412 31.83 -10.18 -16.78
CA ARG A 412 32.65 -11.37 -16.48
C ARG A 412 34.11 -11.00 -16.22
N LYS A 413 34.68 -10.06 -17.00
CA LYS A 413 36.04 -9.55 -16.78
C LYS A 413 36.20 -8.87 -15.43
N ILE A 414 35.22 -8.05 -15.02
CA ILE A 414 35.22 -7.40 -13.70
C ILE A 414 35.23 -8.46 -12.59
N ASN A 415 34.34 -9.45 -12.68
CA ASN A 415 34.26 -10.53 -11.70
C ASN A 415 35.55 -11.38 -11.64
N ALA A 416 36.14 -11.70 -12.79
CA ALA A 416 37.41 -12.42 -12.86
C ALA A 416 38.59 -11.60 -12.28
N ARG A 417 38.63 -10.28 -12.52
CA ARG A 417 39.62 -9.39 -11.90
C ARG A 417 39.47 -9.34 -10.39
N PHE A 418 38.24 -9.16 -9.90
CA PHE A 418 37.93 -9.19 -8.48
C PHE A 418 38.42 -10.50 -7.84
N PHE A 419 38.14 -11.64 -8.46
CA PHE A 419 38.58 -12.93 -7.93
C PHE A 419 40.13 -13.06 -7.90
N LYS A 420 40.83 -12.61 -8.95
CA LYS A 420 42.31 -12.59 -8.98
C LYS A 420 42.88 -11.70 -7.89
N ASP A 421 42.32 -10.51 -7.71
CA ASP A 421 42.74 -9.57 -6.68
C ASP A 421 42.51 -10.15 -5.27
N LEU A 422 41.36 -10.80 -5.06
CA LEU A 422 41.04 -11.46 -3.80
C LEU A 422 42.04 -12.58 -3.46
N ILE A 423 42.33 -13.45 -4.43
CA ILE A 423 43.30 -14.54 -4.25
C ILE A 423 44.69 -13.97 -3.94
N SER A 424 45.17 -13.02 -4.75
CA SER A 424 46.53 -12.47 -4.60
C SER A 424 46.76 -11.82 -3.23
N ARG A 425 45.78 -11.05 -2.74
CA ARG A 425 45.84 -10.34 -1.46
C ARG A 425 45.67 -11.24 -0.24
N THR A 426 45.04 -12.41 -0.39
CA THR A 426 44.82 -13.30 0.75
C THR A 426 46.12 -13.99 1.17
N HIS A 427 46.55 -13.84 2.42
CA HIS A 427 47.71 -14.55 2.95
C HIS A 427 47.35 -16.02 3.24
N ILE A 428 48.17 -17.00 2.85
CA ILE A 428 47.80 -18.42 2.97
C ILE A 428 47.51 -18.78 4.44
N TYR A 429 48.35 -18.31 5.36
CA TYR A 429 48.22 -18.59 6.79
C TYR A 429 47.06 -17.85 7.47
N SER A 430 46.38 -16.91 6.79
CA SER A 430 45.19 -16.26 7.34
C SER A 430 43.89 -17.05 7.12
N VAL A 431 43.97 -18.22 6.48
CA VAL A 431 42.84 -19.07 6.12
C VAL A 431 42.95 -20.41 6.86
N PRO A 432 41.84 -21.06 7.27
CA PRO A 432 41.87 -22.37 7.95
C PRO A 432 42.64 -23.44 7.17
N VAL A 433 43.30 -24.34 7.90
CA VAL A 433 44.22 -25.37 7.39
C VAL A 433 43.57 -26.22 6.28
N GLU A 434 42.26 -26.44 6.34
CA GLU A 434 41.52 -27.25 5.39
C GLU A 434 41.40 -26.60 4.00
N ILE A 435 41.60 -25.27 3.92
CA ILE A 435 41.40 -24.43 2.73
C ILE A 435 42.76 -23.94 2.18
N GLN A 436 43.82 -23.92 2.99
CA GLN A 436 45.16 -23.49 2.58
C GLN A 436 45.66 -24.15 1.28
N PRO A 437 45.54 -25.48 1.07
CA PRO A 437 46.02 -26.12 -0.15
C PRO A 437 45.26 -25.66 -1.40
N MET A 438 43.99 -25.26 -1.25
CA MET A 438 43.18 -24.73 -2.34
C MET A 438 43.63 -23.32 -2.71
N VAL A 439 43.90 -22.48 -1.72
CA VAL A 439 44.38 -21.10 -1.94
C VAL A 439 45.77 -21.12 -2.59
N GLU A 440 46.64 -22.04 -2.19
CA GLU A 440 47.96 -22.22 -2.80
C GLU A 440 47.85 -22.58 -4.29
N GLN A 441 46.99 -23.54 -4.64
CA GLN A 441 46.75 -23.91 -6.03
C GLN A 441 46.05 -22.80 -6.83
N LEU A 442 45.17 -22.00 -6.23
CA LEU A 442 44.55 -20.85 -6.89
C LEU A 442 45.56 -19.72 -7.17
N LYS A 443 46.59 -19.56 -6.33
CA LYS A 443 47.71 -18.63 -6.56
C LYS A 443 48.70 -19.13 -7.60
N HIS A 444 48.93 -20.44 -7.62
CA HIS A 444 49.90 -21.10 -8.50
C HIS A 444 49.20 -22.20 -9.30
N PRO A 445 48.49 -21.85 -10.38
CA PRO A 445 47.68 -22.81 -11.14
C PRO A 445 48.48 -23.97 -11.74
N ASP A 446 49.79 -23.79 -11.96
CA ASP A 446 50.70 -24.83 -12.44
C ASP A 446 51.02 -25.91 -11.39
N ARG A 447 50.69 -25.67 -10.11
CA ARG A 447 50.90 -26.62 -9.00
C ARG A 447 49.60 -27.33 -8.67
N VAL A 448 49.51 -28.62 -8.99
CA VAL A 448 48.34 -29.44 -8.63
C VAL A 448 48.48 -29.94 -7.20
N VAL A 449 47.88 -29.23 -6.24
CA VAL A 449 47.90 -29.59 -4.80
C VAL A 449 46.66 -30.40 -4.41
N ILE A 450 45.49 -30.03 -4.93
CA ILE A 450 44.20 -30.71 -4.74
C ILE A 450 43.74 -31.29 -6.07
N LYS A 451 43.37 -32.58 -6.06
CA LYS A 451 42.69 -33.23 -7.19
C LYS A 451 41.23 -32.79 -7.26
N GLY A 452 40.77 -32.37 -8.44
CA GLY A 452 39.37 -32.01 -8.69
C GLY A 452 38.99 -30.55 -8.40
N LEU A 453 39.97 -29.63 -8.37
CA LEU A 453 39.66 -28.21 -8.34
C LEU A 453 38.96 -27.79 -9.66
N PRO A 454 37.85 -27.02 -9.62
CA PRO A 454 37.19 -26.57 -10.83
C PRO A 454 38.07 -25.63 -11.64
N GLY A 455 37.83 -25.54 -12.95
CA GLY A 455 38.51 -24.58 -13.83
C GLY A 455 38.31 -23.14 -13.38
N PHE A 456 39.23 -22.24 -13.75
CA PHE A 456 39.21 -20.84 -13.30
C PHE A 456 37.90 -20.11 -13.65
N ASP A 457 37.34 -20.35 -14.84
CA ASP A 457 36.06 -19.76 -15.26
C ASP A 457 34.89 -20.22 -14.37
N TYR A 458 34.88 -21.51 -14.00
CA TYR A 458 33.88 -22.05 -13.09
C TYR A 458 34.05 -21.51 -11.66
N CYS A 459 35.29 -21.31 -11.21
CA CYS A 459 35.55 -20.63 -9.93
C CYS A 459 35.03 -19.19 -9.94
N CYS A 460 35.21 -18.45 -11.05
CA CYS A 460 34.65 -17.11 -11.21
C CYS A 460 33.11 -17.14 -11.14
N TYR A 461 32.47 -18.13 -11.73
CA TYR A 461 31.02 -18.34 -11.57
C TYR A 461 30.61 -18.50 -10.09
N ILE A 462 31.33 -19.33 -9.32
CA ILE A 462 31.01 -19.55 -7.90
C ILE A 462 31.13 -18.24 -7.10
N VAL A 463 32.16 -17.43 -7.40
CA VAL A 463 32.34 -16.10 -6.80
C VAL A 463 31.18 -15.17 -7.15
N TRP A 464 30.78 -15.12 -8.42
CA TRP A 464 29.64 -14.34 -8.87
C TRP A 464 28.35 -14.79 -8.17
N ALA A 465 28.10 -16.09 -8.11
CA ALA A 465 26.94 -16.65 -7.44
C ALA A 465 26.90 -16.25 -5.96
N TYR A 466 28.05 -16.27 -5.28
CA TYR A 466 28.17 -15.83 -3.89
C TYR A 466 27.86 -14.34 -3.69
N LEU A 467 28.48 -13.47 -4.50
CA LEU A 467 28.31 -12.01 -4.41
C LEU A 467 26.88 -11.54 -4.70
N HIS A 468 26.17 -12.27 -5.57
CA HIS A 468 24.78 -11.96 -5.93
C HIS A 468 23.74 -12.74 -5.11
N HIS A 469 24.14 -13.33 -3.98
CA HIS A 469 23.26 -14.08 -3.08
C HIS A 469 22.46 -15.19 -3.79
N LYS A 470 23.07 -15.84 -4.78
CA LYS A 470 22.52 -17.02 -5.48
C LYS A 470 22.83 -18.29 -4.67
N VAL A 471 22.23 -19.42 -5.06
CA VAL A 471 22.46 -20.72 -4.41
C VAL A 471 23.94 -21.12 -4.52
N THR A 472 24.57 -21.41 -3.37
CA THR A 472 25.98 -21.79 -3.22
C THR A 472 26.16 -23.06 -2.36
N GLU A 473 25.13 -23.89 -2.28
CA GLU A 473 25.17 -25.15 -1.54
C GLU A 473 25.84 -26.26 -2.35
N PHE A 474 27.05 -26.64 -1.93
CA PHE A 474 27.78 -27.76 -2.51
C PHE A 474 27.94 -28.90 -1.49
N GLY A 475 28.24 -30.11 -1.98
CA GLY A 475 28.52 -31.26 -1.12
C GLY A 475 29.70 -30.97 -0.18
N ALA A 476 29.60 -31.34 1.10
CA ALA A 476 30.55 -30.93 2.14
C ALA A 476 32.03 -31.26 1.87
N ILE A 477 32.29 -32.28 1.04
CA ILE A 477 33.64 -32.76 0.69
C ILE A 477 34.15 -32.14 -0.62
N SER A 478 33.31 -31.42 -1.36
CA SER A 478 33.64 -30.92 -2.70
C SER A 478 34.60 -29.72 -2.66
N ALA A 479 35.36 -29.52 -3.73
CA ALA A 479 36.28 -28.39 -3.86
C ALA A 479 35.54 -27.05 -3.92
N GLU A 480 34.35 -27.03 -4.52
CA GLU A 480 33.43 -25.89 -4.58
C GLU A 480 32.97 -25.46 -3.18
N HIS A 481 32.68 -26.42 -2.30
CA HIS A 481 32.31 -26.12 -0.91
C HIS A 481 33.45 -25.41 -0.16
N LYS A 482 34.70 -25.83 -0.41
CA LYS A 482 35.88 -25.15 0.15
C LYS A 482 36.05 -23.73 -0.40
N LEU A 483 35.73 -23.51 -1.68
CA LEU A 483 35.75 -22.18 -2.31
C LEU A 483 34.70 -21.25 -1.70
N VAL A 484 33.48 -21.73 -1.44
CA VAL A 484 32.45 -20.93 -0.77
C VAL A 484 32.87 -20.59 0.67
N LYS A 485 33.45 -21.54 1.41
CA LYS A 485 34.00 -21.28 2.75
C LYS A 485 35.11 -20.23 2.72
N PHE A 486 35.98 -20.27 1.71
CA PHE A 486 37.00 -19.24 1.50
C PHE A 486 36.36 -17.85 1.35
N LEU A 487 35.34 -17.71 0.50
CA LEU A 487 34.64 -16.44 0.29
C LEU A 487 33.90 -15.95 1.55
N GLN A 488 33.36 -16.85 2.37
CA GLN A 488 32.76 -16.49 3.66
C GLN A 488 33.76 -15.95 4.69
N ILE A 489 35.04 -16.21 4.52
CA ILE A 489 36.10 -15.74 5.41
C ILE A 489 36.68 -14.42 4.87
N THR A 490 36.88 -14.32 3.57
CA THR A 490 37.58 -13.20 2.93
C THR A 490 36.66 -12.05 2.50
N CYS A 491 35.37 -12.31 2.28
CA CYS A 491 34.38 -11.30 1.87
C CYS A 491 33.38 -10.93 2.99
N LYS A 492 33.69 -11.27 4.25
CA LYS A 492 33.04 -10.62 5.41
C LYS A 492 33.49 -9.17 5.50
#